data_AF-A0A1M6V985-F1
#
_entry.id   AF-A0A1M6V985-F1
#
_cell.length_a   1.000
_cell.length_b   1.000
_cell.length_c   1.000
_cell.angle_alpha   90.00
_cell.angle_beta   90.00
_cell.angle_gamma   90.00
#
_symmetry.space_group_name_H-M   'P 1'
#
loop_
_entity.id
_entity.type
_entity.pdbx_description
1 polymer ?
#
loop_
_entity_poly.entity_id
_entity_poly.type
_entity_poly.pdbx_seq_one_letter_code
_entity_poly.pdbx_strand_id
1 'polypeptide(L)' 'MTLCVESFIGHEDGGEGVKLEEQLYIRDDGRVELLSDYPFDPRLTA' A
#
# COMPACT_ATOMS: atom_id res chain seq x y z
N MET A 1 -5.46 4.43 16.20
CA MET A 1 -6.03 5.08 14.98
C MET A 1 -5.72 4.24 13.75
N THR A 2 -6.46 4.39 12.65
CA THR A 2 -6.16 3.68 11.38
C THR A 2 -5.78 4.66 10.28
N LEU A 3 -4.80 4.31 9.46
CA LEU A 3 -4.30 5.11 8.34
C LEU A 3 -4.14 4.25 7.09
N CYS A 4 -4.52 4.79 5.94
CA CYS A 4 -4.12 4.24 4.66
C CYS A 4 -2.74 4.81 4.27
N VAL A 5 -1.82 3.94 3.86
CA VAL A 5 -0.55 4.33 3.27
C VAL A 5 -0.58 3.97 1.80
N GLU A 6 -0.42 4.98 0.95
CA GLU A 6 -0.73 4.89 -0.46
C GLU A 6 0.48 5.21 -1.34
N SER A 7 0.62 4.47 -2.44
CA SER A 7 1.63 4.74 -3.47
C SER A 7 1.03 4.55 -4.86
N PHE A 8 0.98 5.62 -5.64
CA PHE A 8 0.71 5.55 -7.07
C PHE A 8 2.02 5.71 -7.83
N ILE A 9 2.33 4.77 -8.71
CA ILE A 9 3.49 4.81 -9.60
C ILE A 9 3.00 4.76 -11.04
N GLY A 10 3.23 5.85 -11.77
CA GLY A 10 2.93 5.98 -13.19
C GLY A 10 3.77 7.08 -13.82
N HIS A 11 3.96 7.03 -15.14
CA HIS A 11 4.60 8.09 -15.89
C HIS A 11 3.53 9.11 -16.35
N GLU A 12 3.86 10.40 -16.35
CA GLU A 12 2.92 11.48 -16.72
C GLU A 12 2.39 11.30 -18.16
N ASP A 13 3.29 11.04 -19.11
CA ASP A 13 2.93 10.68 -20.50
C ASP A 13 2.75 9.15 -20.71
N GLY A 14 2.60 8.39 -19.63
CA GLY A 14 2.53 6.94 -19.65
C GLY A 14 1.14 6.36 -19.94
N GLY A 15 1.09 5.04 -20.10
CA GLY A 15 -0.17 4.27 -20.13
C GLY A 15 -0.63 3.92 -18.72
N GLU A 16 -0.79 2.61 -18.46
CA GLU A 16 -1.20 2.12 -17.14
C GLU A 16 -0.18 2.47 -16.04
N GLY A 17 -0.70 2.77 -14.85
CA GLY A 17 0.07 2.94 -13.62
C GLY A 17 -0.36 1.92 -12.55
N VAL A 18 0.45 1.77 -11.52
CA VAL A 18 0.18 0.86 -10.39
C VAL A 18 -0.20 1.67 -9.17
N LYS A 19 -1.32 1.31 -8.53
CA LYS A 19 -1.73 1.84 -7.22
C LYS A 19 -1.62 0.75 -6.18
N LEU A 20 -0.87 1.03 -5.12
CA LEU A 20 -0.84 0.23 -3.91
C LEU A 20 -1.44 1.05 -2.76
N GLU A 21 -2.06 0.35 -1.83
CA GLU A 21 -2.66 0.91 -0.62
C GLU A 21 -2.71 -0.15 0.46
N GLU A 22 -2.22 0.21 1.64
CA GLU A 22 -2.21 -0.66 2.81
C GLU A 22 -2.88 0.03 3.99
N GLN A 23 -3.68 -0.71 4.75
CA GLN A 23 -4.31 -0.21 5.96
C GLN A 23 -3.45 -0.56 7.17
N LEU A 24 -3.07 0.46 7.94
CA LEU A 24 -2.26 0.33 9.15
C LEU A 24 -3.07 0.72 10.39
N TYR A 25 -2.89 -0.01 11.49
CA TYR A 25 -3.32 0.38 12.82
C TYR A 25 -2.15 0.96 13.62
N ILE A 26 -2.27 2.23 14.01
CA ILE A 26 -1.35 2.88 14.96
C ILE A 26 -1.88 2.63 16.37
N ARG A 27 -1.12 1.88 17.15
CA ARG A 27 -1.43 1.53 18.54
C ARG A 27 -1.08 2.68 19.48
N ASP A 28 -1.64 2.64 20.69
CA ASP A 28 -1.41 3.67 21.71
C ASP A 28 0.05 3.70 22.23
N ASP A 29 0.79 2.61 22.09
CA ASP A 29 2.22 2.52 22.42
C ASP A 29 3.16 2.99 21.29
N GLY A 30 2.59 3.53 20.20
CA GLY A 30 3.31 4.01 19.04
C GLY A 30 3.75 2.91 18.06
N ARG A 31 3.44 1.63 18.32
CA ARG A 31 3.68 0.55 17.35
C ARG A 31 2.66 0.59 16.22
N VAL A 32 3.06 0.03 15.09
CA VAL A 32 2.24 -0.09 13.89
C VAL A 32 1.95 -1.55 13.60
N GLU A 33 0.71 -1.86 13.25
CA GLU A 33 0.25 -3.16 12.78
C GLU A 33 -0.30 -3.03 11.36
N LEU A 34 0.18 -3.88 10.45
CA LEU A 34 -0.41 -4.02 9.12
C LEU A 34 -1.70 -4.83 9.23
N LEU A 35 -2.79 -4.28 8.69
CA LEU A 35 -4.11 -4.92 8.73
C LEU A 35 -4.45 -5.63 7.41
N SER A 36 -3.94 -5.17 6.26
CA SER A 36 -4.21 -5.83 5.00
C SER A 36 -3.33 -7.07 4.82
N ASP A 37 -3.97 -8.14 4.34
CA ASP A 37 -3.36 -9.45 4.08
C ASP A 37 -3.56 -9.92 2.62
N TYR A 38 -4.14 -9.06 1.77
CA TYR A 38 -4.32 -9.36 0.36
C TYR A 38 -2.97 -9.36 -0.36
N PRO A 39 -2.63 -10.41 -1.12
CA PRO A 39 -1.33 -10.52 -1.75
C PRO A 39 -1.18 -9.52 -2.90
N PHE A 40 0.05 -9.06 -3.12
CA PHE A 40 0.41 -8.37 -4.36
C PHE A 40 0.32 -9.31 -5.56
N ASP A 41 0.12 -8.74 -6.75
CA ASP A 41 0.10 -9.52 -7.99
C ASP A 41 1.50 -10.12 -8.24
N PRO A 42 1.65 -11.46 -8.22
CA PRO A 42 2.96 -12.10 -8.33
C PRO A 42 3.62 -11.88 -9.68
N ARG A 43 2.87 -11.45 -10.71
CA ARG A 43 3.44 -11.13 -12.04
C ARG A 43 4.21 -9.82 -12.03
N LEU A 44 3.97 -8.96 -11.04
CA LEU A 44 4.54 -7.62 -10.90
C LEU A 44 5.53 -7.51 -9.73
N THR A 45 5.76 -8.60 -8.99
CA THR A 45 6.77 -8.68 -7.94
C THR A 45 8.10 -9.19 -8.51
N ALA A 46 9.23 -8.65 -8.04
CA ALA A 46 10.59 -9.02 -8.48
C ALA A 46 11.03 -10.42 -8.03
#